data_AF-A0A941W3I1-F1
#
_entry.id   AF-A0A941W3I1-F1
#
_cell.length_a   1.000
_cell.length_b   1.000
_cell.length_c   1.000
_cell.angle_alpha   90.00
_cell.angle_beta   90.00
_cell.angle_gamma   90.00
#
_symmetry.space_group_name_H-M   'P 1'
#
loop_
_entity.id
_entity.type
_entity.pdbx_description
1 polymer ?
#
loop_
_entity_poly.entity_id
_entity_poly.type
_entity_poly.pdbx_seq_one_letter_code
_entity_poly.pdbx_strand_id
1 'polypeptide(L)'
;MHNEDAGEVTQALEEIGRTGKGDSNAMKAVQEFLRKEKRMPLRILATQTIVKIKKFVQPTTEQFRKPIIFDCPGAEKIKRVEIIDVTCPHCHKKGTASVAGFENEFTCESCGEVIQRDLPDSCIEKCPVGSECVGEERYRKYMKGRRAGS
;
A
#
# COMPACT_ATOMS: atom_id res chain seq x y z
N MET A 1 30.53 28.26 -7.13
CA MET A 1 29.49 29.23 -7.53
C MET A 1 28.12 28.56 -7.69
N HIS A 2 27.59 27.80 -6.72
CA HIS A 2 26.19 27.34 -6.77
C HIS A 2 25.62 27.20 -5.36
N ASN A 3 25.24 28.32 -4.74
CA ASN A 3 24.40 28.31 -3.54
C ASN A 3 23.44 29.52 -3.48
N GLU A 4 23.69 30.55 -4.29
CA GLU A 4 22.77 31.67 -4.48
C GLU A 4 21.45 31.21 -5.13
N ASP A 5 21.54 30.38 -6.18
CA ASP A 5 20.38 29.79 -6.89
C ASP A 5 19.45 28.98 -5.96
N ALA A 6 19.99 28.21 -5.02
CA ALA A 6 19.16 27.41 -4.11
C ALA A 6 18.41 28.27 -3.09
N GLY A 7 19.02 29.39 -2.65
CA GLY A 7 18.40 30.37 -1.77
C GLY A 7 17.27 31.12 -2.45
N GLU A 8 17.49 31.58 -3.68
CA GLU A 8 16.47 32.24 -4.50
C GLU A 8 15.29 31.31 -4.79
N VAL A 9 15.55 30.05 -5.14
CA VAL A 9 14.50 29.04 -5.38
C VAL A 9 13.70 28.75 -4.10
N THR A 10 14.36 28.71 -2.94
CA THR A 10 13.70 28.53 -1.64
C THR A 10 12.74 29.69 -1.35
N GLN A 11 13.21 30.93 -1.52
CA GLN A 11 12.39 32.13 -1.30
C GLN A 11 11.20 32.16 -2.25
N ALA A 12 11.40 31.84 -3.53
CA ALA A 12 10.32 31.77 -4.51
C ALA A 12 9.27 30.70 -4.16
N LEU A 13 9.70 29.50 -3.74
CA LEU A 13 8.77 28.44 -3.32
C LEU A 13 7.99 28.80 -2.06
N GLU A 14 8.60 29.54 -1.13
CA GLU A 14 7.92 30.05 0.06
C GLU A 14 6.90 31.13 -0.29
N GLU A 15 7.24 32.08 -1.16
CA GLU A 15 6.36 33.14 -1.61
C GLU A 15 5.13 32.57 -2.34
N ILE A 16 5.35 31.64 -3.27
CA ILE A 16 4.27 30.89 -3.94
C ILE A 16 3.38 30.20 -2.90
N GLY A 17 3.96 29.61 -1.86
CA GLY A 17 3.21 28.97 -0.78
C GLY A 17 2.34 29.93 0.04
N ARG A 18 2.69 31.22 0.11
CA ARG A 18 1.95 32.26 0.82
C ARG A 18 0.84 32.87 -0.03
N THR A 19 1.09 33.11 -1.31
CA THR A 19 0.20 33.90 -2.18
C THR A 19 -0.57 33.06 -3.21
N GLY A 20 -0.05 31.90 -3.61
CA GLY A 20 -0.57 31.09 -4.72
C GLY A 20 -1.79 30.23 -4.41
N LYS A 21 -2.49 30.44 -3.29
CA LYS A 21 -3.62 29.58 -2.88
C LYS A 21 -4.75 29.60 -3.91
N GLY A 22 -4.96 28.46 -4.56
CA GLY A 22 -5.98 28.29 -5.59
C GLY A 22 -5.59 28.79 -6.98
N ASP A 23 -4.34 29.22 -7.18
CA ASP A 23 -3.79 29.64 -8.46
C ASP A 23 -3.31 28.43 -9.28
N SER A 24 -3.94 28.22 -10.44
CA SER A 24 -3.63 27.10 -11.34
C SER A 24 -2.27 27.25 -12.04
N ASN A 25 -1.82 28.48 -12.30
CA ASN A 25 -0.52 28.76 -12.90
C ASN A 25 0.60 28.52 -11.90
N ALA A 26 0.42 28.97 -10.66
CA ALA A 26 1.35 28.68 -9.56
C ALA A 26 1.49 27.16 -9.33
N MET A 27 0.37 26.44 -9.32
CA MET A 27 0.35 24.98 -9.20
C MET A 27 1.12 24.29 -10.35
N LYS A 28 0.92 24.72 -11.59
CA LYS A 28 1.62 24.18 -12.76
C LYS A 28 3.12 24.47 -12.71
N ALA A 29 3.52 25.67 -12.29
CA ALA A 29 4.91 26.07 -12.16
C ALA A 29 5.66 25.19 -11.13
N VAL A 30 5.06 24.94 -9.96
CA VAL A 30 5.68 24.09 -8.94
C VAL A 30 5.77 22.62 -9.39
N GLN A 31 4.78 22.12 -10.15
CA GLN A 31 4.85 20.79 -10.75
C GLN A 31 5.96 20.67 -11.80
N GLU A 32 6.12 21.69 -12.65
CA GLU A 32 7.18 21.70 -13.66
C GLU A 32 8.56 21.77 -13.01
N PHE A 33 8.70 22.55 -11.94
CA PHE A 33 9.91 22.58 -11.12
C PHE A 33 10.24 21.18 -10.56
N LEU A 34 9.27 20.48 -9.97
CA LEU A 34 9.46 19.11 -9.47
C LEU A 34 9.84 18.09 -10.56
N ARG A 35 9.52 18.33 -11.83
CA ARG A 35 9.95 17.44 -12.93
C ARG A 35 11.44 17.60 -13.26
N LYS A 36 11.98 18.82 -13.09
CA LYS A 36 13.35 19.18 -13.47
C LYS A 36 14.32 19.11 -12.29
N GLU A 37 13.86 19.40 -11.08
CA GLU A 37 14.70 19.50 -9.88
C GLU A 37 15.08 18.12 -9.32
N LYS A 38 16.37 17.92 -9.04
CA LYS A 38 16.92 16.67 -8.48
C LYS A 38 17.34 16.83 -7.02
N ARG A 39 17.54 18.06 -6.53
CA ARG A 39 17.94 18.36 -5.15
C ARG A 39 16.80 18.05 -4.18
N MET A 40 16.98 17.04 -3.33
CA MET A 40 15.96 16.57 -2.39
C MET A 40 15.39 17.65 -1.45
N PRO A 41 16.19 18.56 -0.86
CA PRO A 41 15.65 19.61 0.01
C PRO A 41 14.64 20.52 -0.70
N LEU A 42 14.93 20.92 -1.94
CA LEU A 42 14.05 21.77 -2.75
C LEU A 42 12.82 21.01 -3.23
N ARG A 43 12.94 19.71 -3.54
CA ARG A 43 11.79 18.87 -3.87
C ARG A 43 10.82 18.74 -2.69
N ILE A 44 11.34 18.55 -1.48
CA ILE A 44 10.52 18.49 -0.25
C ILE A 44 9.78 19.81 -0.06
N LEU A 45 10.49 20.94 -0.16
CA LEU A 45 9.90 22.26 -0.02
C LEU A 45 8.83 22.52 -1.10
N ALA A 46 9.12 22.21 -2.36
CA ALA A 46 8.15 22.34 -3.45
C ALA A 46 6.91 21.46 -3.23
N THR A 47 7.07 20.24 -2.71
CA THR A 47 5.95 19.36 -2.35
C THR A 47 5.09 19.97 -1.24
N GLN A 48 5.69 20.60 -0.23
CA GLN A 48 4.96 21.32 0.81
C GLN A 48 4.23 22.55 0.25
N THR A 49 4.87 23.28 -0.67
CA THR A 49 4.25 24.42 -1.37
C THR A 49 3.00 23.97 -2.14
N ILE A 50 3.04 22.84 -2.84
CA ILE A 50 1.86 22.25 -3.52
C ILE A 50 0.70 22.08 -2.54
N VAL A 51 0.95 21.53 -1.35
CA VAL A 51 -0.10 21.31 -0.35
C VAL A 51 -0.71 22.64 0.11
N LYS A 52 0.10 23.69 0.29
CA LYS A 52 -0.36 25.02 0.69
C LYS A 52 -1.21 25.70 -0.38
N ILE A 53 -0.84 25.55 -1.66
CA ILE A 53 -1.51 26.24 -2.77
C ILE A 53 -2.67 25.46 -3.39
N LYS A 54 -2.75 24.14 -3.17
CA LYS A 54 -3.79 23.30 -3.73
C LYS A 54 -5.17 23.82 -3.32
N LYS A 55 -6.00 24.18 -4.30
CA LYS A 55 -7.41 24.46 -4.08
C LYS A 55 -8.07 23.17 -3.58
N PHE A 56 -8.61 23.18 -2.37
CA PHE A 56 -9.58 22.15 -1.97
C PHE A 56 -10.85 22.38 -2.78
N VAL A 57 -10.87 21.85 -4.00
CA VAL A 57 -12.13 21.58 -4.68
C VAL A 57 -12.80 20.52 -3.82
N GLN A 58 -13.85 20.90 -3.10
CA GLN A 58 -14.77 19.89 -2.58
C GLN A 58 -15.23 19.08 -3.79
N PRO A 59 -14.97 17.76 -3.86
CA PRO A 59 -15.35 16.98 -5.02
C PRO A 59 -16.86 17.06 -5.17
N THR A 60 -17.33 17.74 -6.21
CA THR A 60 -18.72 17.72 -6.69
C THR A 60 -19.01 16.29 -7.13
N THR A 61 -19.59 15.52 -6.22
CA THR A 61 -20.37 14.26 -6.33
C THR A 61 -20.16 13.22 -7.43
N GLU A 62 -19.25 13.32 -8.39
CA GLU A 62 -18.99 12.31 -9.43
C GLU A 62 -17.50 12.09 -9.71
N GLN A 63 -16.68 12.12 -8.67
CA GLN A 63 -15.35 11.51 -8.73
C GLN A 63 -15.38 10.32 -7.80
N PHE A 64 -15.15 9.13 -8.35
CA PHE A 64 -15.10 7.86 -7.63
C PHE A 64 -14.07 8.00 -6.50
N ARG A 65 -14.52 8.43 -5.32
CA ARG A 65 -13.73 8.42 -4.11
C ARG A 65 -13.59 6.95 -3.79
N LYS A 66 -12.36 6.43 -3.82
CA LYS A 66 -12.07 5.10 -3.26
C LYS A 66 -12.71 5.08 -1.87
N PRO A 67 -13.76 4.28 -1.62
CA PRO A 67 -14.47 4.35 -0.36
C PRO A 67 -13.49 3.99 0.73
N ILE A 68 -13.38 4.87 1.73
CA ILE A 68 -12.54 4.67 2.92
C ILE A 68 -13.19 3.62 3.85
N ILE A 69 -14.37 3.07 3.47
CA ILE A 69 -15.12 2.11 4.27
C ILE A 69 -15.75 1.06 3.34
N PHE A 70 -14.91 0.21 2.78
CA PHE A 70 -15.13 -1.22 2.88
C PHE A 70 -13.80 -1.74 3.43
N ASP A 71 -13.61 -1.64 4.76
CA ASP A 71 -12.67 -2.56 5.39
C ASP A 71 -13.23 -3.94 5.04
N CYS A 72 -12.59 -4.61 4.08
CA CYS A 72 -12.94 -5.99 3.78
C CYS A 72 -12.85 -6.71 5.13
N PRO A 73 -13.94 -7.28 5.67
CA PRO A 73 -13.89 -7.94 6.96
C PRO A 73 -12.86 -9.09 6.95
N GLY A 74 -12.55 -9.61 5.76
CA GLY A 74 -11.46 -10.56 5.54
C GLY A 74 -10.04 -9.97 5.56
N ALA A 75 -9.86 -8.66 5.39
CA ALA A 75 -8.57 -7.98 5.37
C ALA A 75 -8.06 -7.56 6.75
N GLU A 76 -8.89 -7.65 7.79
CA GLU A 76 -8.51 -7.29 9.16
C GLU A 76 -7.47 -8.28 9.74
N LYS A 77 -7.61 -9.57 9.41
CA LYS A 77 -6.68 -10.65 9.83
C LYS A 77 -5.47 -10.80 8.92
N ILE A 78 -5.55 -10.36 7.65
CA ILE A 78 -4.45 -10.46 6.68
C ILE A 78 -3.26 -9.55 7.06
N LYS A 79 -3.51 -8.49 7.85
CA LYS A 79 -2.47 -7.51 8.22
C LYS A 79 -1.58 -7.94 9.40
N ARG A 80 -1.86 -9.07 10.07
CA ARG A 80 -1.14 -9.46 11.30
C ARG A 80 -0.41 -10.78 11.09
N VAL A 81 0.88 -10.78 11.43
CA VAL A 81 1.66 -12.01 11.62
C VAL A 81 1.22 -12.59 12.96
N GLU A 82 0.72 -13.81 12.96
CA GLU A 82 0.31 -14.54 14.15
C GLU A 82 1.38 -15.57 14.53
N ILE A 83 1.64 -15.72 15.83
CA ILE A 83 2.47 -16.81 16.34
C ILE A 83 1.53 -17.94 16.71
N ILE A 84 1.68 -19.10 16.09
CA ILE A 84 0.84 -20.28 16.35
C ILE A 84 1.69 -21.43 16.89
N ASP A 85 1.11 -22.23 17.78
CA ASP A 85 1.69 -23.49 18.22
C ASP A 85 1.53 -24.54 17.12
N VAL A 86 2.62 -25.20 16.77
CA VAL A 86 2.66 -26.23 15.71
C VAL A 86 3.39 -27.47 16.21
N THR A 87 2.92 -28.65 15.79
CA THR A 87 3.64 -29.90 15.98
C THR A 87 4.23 -30.33 14.65
N CYS A 88 5.54 -30.51 14.60
CA CYS A 88 6.22 -30.91 13.37
C CYS A 88 5.84 -32.35 12.98
N PRO A 89 5.37 -32.63 11.74
CA PRO A 89 5.05 -33.99 11.31
C PRO A 89 6.31 -34.87 11.11
N HIS A 90 7.49 -34.26 10.96
CA HIS A 90 8.76 -34.99 10.78
C HIS A 90 9.39 -35.38 12.11
N CYS A 91 9.58 -34.44 13.03
CA CYS A 91 10.28 -34.68 14.29
C CYS A 91 9.37 -34.75 15.52
N HIS A 92 8.06 -34.54 15.36
CA HIS A 92 7.03 -34.63 16.41
C HIS A 92 7.21 -33.67 17.59
N LYS A 93 8.17 -32.74 17.50
CA LYS A 93 8.39 -31.70 18.51
C LYS A 93 7.37 -30.58 18.33
N LYS A 94 6.92 -30.05 19.47
CA LYS A 94 6.12 -28.84 19.54
C LYS A 94 7.03 -27.62 19.42
N GLY A 95 6.61 -26.63 18.65
CA GLY A 95 7.29 -25.36 18.51
C GLY A 95 6.30 -24.27 18.14
N THR A 96 6.80 -23.09 17.86
CA THR A 96 6.01 -21.94 17.42
C THR A 96 6.40 -21.57 16.00
N ALA A 97 5.42 -21.30 15.14
CA ALA A 97 5.66 -20.71 13.83
C ALA A 97 5.16 -19.28 13.81
N SER A 98 5.97 -18.35 13.27
CA SER A 98 5.52 -17.00 12.93
C SER A 98 4.96 -17.02 11.53
N VAL A 99 3.67 -16.71 11.41
CA VAL A 99 2.89 -17.03 10.23
C VAL A 99 2.03 -15.84 9.90
N ALA A 100 2.24 -15.24 8.73
CA ALA A 100 1.19 -14.42 8.15
C ALA A 100 0.04 -15.34 7.71
N GLY A 101 -1.22 -14.95 7.91
CA GLY A 101 -2.39 -15.80 7.65
C GLY A 101 -2.55 -16.35 6.22
N PHE A 102 -1.66 -16.01 5.29
CA PHE A 102 -1.59 -16.49 3.91
C PHE A 102 -0.35 -17.36 3.61
N GLU A 103 0.57 -17.55 4.56
CA GLU A 103 1.77 -18.37 4.37
C GLU A 103 1.42 -19.84 4.59
N ASN A 104 1.57 -20.68 3.56
CA ASN A 104 1.31 -22.12 3.61
C ASN A 104 2.54 -22.94 3.99
N GLU A 105 3.70 -22.31 4.14
CA GLU A 105 4.98 -22.97 4.35
C GLU A 105 5.74 -22.31 5.51
N PHE A 106 6.40 -23.12 6.34
CA PHE A 106 7.32 -22.65 7.36
C PHE A 106 8.38 -23.71 7.68
N THR A 107 9.56 -23.27 8.12
CA THR A 107 10.65 -24.18 8.50
C THR A 107 10.55 -24.57 9.96
N CYS A 108 10.68 -25.86 10.27
CA CYS A 108 10.75 -26.34 11.64
C CYS A 108 12.09 -25.95 12.29
N GLU A 109 12.05 -25.16 13.37
CA GLU A 109 13.26 -24.77 14.11
C GLU A 109 13.99 -25.96 14.77
N SER A 110 13.31 -27.09 14.95
CA SER A 110 13.87 -28.27 15.61
C SER A 110 14.60 -29.25 14.69
N CYS A 111 14.18 -29.39 13.43
CA CYS A 111 14.77 -30.35 12.50
C CYS A 111 15.18 -29.76 11.14
N GLY A 112 14.75 -28.54 10.82
CA GLY A 112 15.10 -27.86 9.57
C GLY A 112 14.20 -28.21 8.38
N GLU A 113 13.33 -29.22 8.50
CA GLU A 113 12.36 -29.54 7.45
C GLU A 113 11.35 -28.41 7.23
N VAL A 114 11.00 -28.26 5.96
CA VAL A 114 9.96 -27.36 5.49
C VAL A 114 8.61 -28.05 5.65
N ILE A 115 7.73 -27.46 6.44
CA ILE A 115 6.38 -27.95 6.72
C ILE A 115 5.40 -27.17 5.86
N GLN A 116 4.61 -27.90 5.07
CA GLN A 116 3.45 -27.35 4.42
C GLN A 116 2.20 -27.60 5.24
N ARG A 117 1.32 -26.59 5.28
CA ARG A 117 0.03 -26.66 5.98
C ARG A 117 -1.10 -26.31 5.04
N ASP A 118 -2.27 -26.82 5.39
CA ASP A 118 -3.50 -26.43 4.75
C ASP A 118 -3.87 -25.00 5.15
N LEU A 119 -4.03 -24.14 4.14
CA LEU A 119 -4.59 -22.81 4.35
C LEU A 119 -6.12 -22.91 4.48
N PRO A 120 -6.73 -22.26 5.47
CA PRO A 120 -8.17 -22.15 5.54
C PRO A 120 -8.69 -21.38 4.32
N ASP A 121 -9.95 -21.66 3.95
CA ASP A 121 -10.62 -20.95 2.86
C ASP A 121 -10.51 -19.42 3.04
N SER A 122 -10.10 -18.76 1.96
CA SER A 122 -9.84 -17.33 1.95
C SER A 122 -11.12 -16.50 2.07
N CYS A 123 -10.96 -15.21 2.37
CA CYS A 123 -12.08 -14.27 2.40
C CYS A 123 -12.76 -14.10 1.04
N ILE A 124 -12.03 -14.29 -0.06
CA ILE A 124 -12.57 -14.21 -1.43
C ILE A 124 -13.53 -15.38 -1.68
N GLU A 125 -13.26 -16.53 -1.09
CA GLU A 125 -14.07 -17.75 -1.25
C GLU A 125 -15.31 -17.77 -0.36
N LYS A 126 -15.20 -17.20 0.84
CA LYS A 126 -16.32 -17.11 1.78
C LYS A 126 -17.28 -15.97 1.45
N CYS A 127 -16.84 -14.98 0.67
CA CYS A 127 -17.63 -13.79 0.38
C CYS A 127 -18.66 -14.05 -0.73
N PRO A 128 -19.96 -13.82 -0.50
CA PRO A 128 -21.01 -13.99 -1.52
C PRO A 128 -20.81 -13.13 -2.79
N VAL A 129 -20.15 -11.99 -2.64
CA VAL A 129 -19.83 -11.05 -3.73
C VAL A 129 -18.33 -11.07 -4.09
N GLY A 130 -17.62 -12.14 -3.71
CA GLY A 130 -16.17 -12.26 -3.88
C GLY A 130 -15.74 -12.14 -5.35
N SER A 131 -16.44 -12.85 -6.26
CA SER A 131 -16.16 -12.82 -7.70
C SER A 131 -16.41 -11.45 -8.34
N GLU A 132 -17.49 -10.78 -7.95
CA GLU A 132 -17.80 -9.41 -8.38
C GLU A 132 -16.74 -8.41 -7.89
N CYS A 133 -16.32 -8.54 -6.62
CA CYS A 133 -15.36 -7.64 -6.00
C CYS A 133 -13.96 -7.71 -6.64
N VAL A 134 -13.47 -8.91 -6.96
CA VAL A 134 -12.12 -9.08 -7.56
C VAL A 134 -12.13 -9.16 -9.09
N GLY A 135 -13.31 -9.31 -9.69
CA GLY A 135 -13.53 -9.57 -11.10
C GLY A 135 -13.47 -11.06 -11.45
N GLU A 136 -14.40 -11.51 -12.30
CA GLU A 136 -14.64 -12.92 -12.66
C GLU A 136 -13.38 -13.63 -13.19
N GLU A 137 -12.61 -12.96 -14.05
CA GLU A 137 -11.38 -13.54 -14.61
C GLU A 137 -10.34 -13.85 -13.52
N ARG A 138 -10.19 -12.92 -12.58
CA ARG A 138 -9.24 -13.01 -11.47
C ARG A 138 -9.69 -14.06 -10.46
N TYR A 139 -10.98 -14.09 -10.15
CA TYR A 139 -11.60 -15.09 -9.29
C TYR A 139 -11.38 -16.51 -9.84
N ARG A 140 -11.64 -16.72 -11.14
CA ARG A 140 -11.42 -18.01 -11.80
C ARG A 140 -9.97 -18.46 -11.77
N LYS A 141 -9.02 -17.55 -12.05
CA LYS A 141 -7.58 -17.82 -11.95
C LYS A 141 -7.18 -18.22 -10.53
N TYR A 142 -7.68 -17.50 -9.54
CA TYR A 142 -7.46 -17.78 -8.11
C TYR A 142 -7.99 -19.17 -7.71
N MET A 143 -9.24 -19.49 -8.04
CA MET A 143 -9.85 -20.79 -7.73
C MET A 143 -9.14 -21.96 -8.43
N LYS A 144 -8.63 -21.74 -9.65
CA LYS A 144 -7.81 -22.74 -10.35
C LYS A 144 -6.49 -23.00 -9.63
N GLY A 145 -5.83 -21.95 -9.14
CA GLY A 145 -4.58 -22.07 -8.37
C GLY A 145 -4.79 -22.82 -7.04
N ARG A 146 -5.88 -22.50 -6.33
CA ARG A 146 -6.28 -23.19 -5.08
C ARG A 146 -6.43 -24.69 -5.22
N ARG A 147 -7.01 -25.18 -6.33
CA ARG A 147 -7.23 -26.62 -6.60
C ARG A 147 -5.98 -27.37 -7.09
N ALA A 148 -4.97 -26.65 -7.57
CA ALA A 148 -3.75 -27.25 -8.11
C ALA A 148 -2.66 -27.44 -7.05
N GLY A 149 -2.80 -26.79 -5.89
CA GLY A 149 -1.90 -26.89 -4.74
C GLY A 149 -2.49 -27.63 -3.54
N SER A 150 -3.53 -28.43 -3.76
CA SER A 150 -4.20 -29.29 -2.78
C SER A 150 -4.09 -30.75 -3.19
#